data_AF-A0A1V9ZSF3-F1
#
_entry.id   AF-A0A1V9ZSF3-F1
#
_cell.length_a   1.000
_cell.length_b   1.000
_cell.length_c   1.000
_cell.angle_alpha   90.00
_cell.angle_beta   90.00
_cell.angle_gamma   90.00
#
_symmetry.space_group_name_H-M   'P 1'
#
loop_
_entity.id
_entity.type
_entity.pdbx_description
1 polymer ?
#
loop_
_entity_poly.entity_id
_entity_poly.type
_entity_poly.pdbx_seq_one_letter_code
_entity_poly.pdbx_strand_id
1 'polypeptide(L)'
;MKRRSESTEEAHEKKQRLNMAIDSEEHTPPHTETSPPVPVVLKDSGAPDNEDDLVDFVVLTHDELIESNVKYEWKESLVDASWKEQYVAIELLRQTIKFDPIYTRNYATLLKTTKELVVPCALSLRSTLARNALMCLAELVTCLALAAENLLPSIIPALLYRSVTDKKFMQALANQALDRTVEYCDPIAVLEQLLPFSSDKNANLVTKAGYYVEQCLLKSSSSNPTKPWEASQLNSWITDLANFLNCRDVKGKPAAKRCLVLLRKSFGDAVFQEIANEHLSGITLSDVLKLSVSTARSSTVRPHPGLKKVRPGLSLKERLLLAKQQQQTNH
;
A
#
# COMPACT_ATOMS: atom_id res chain seq x y z
N MET A 1 -9.12 46.37 -46.52
CA MET A 1 -7.71 45.98 -46.25
C MET A 1 -7.76 44.60 -45.58
N LYS A 2 -7.74 43.47 -46.29
CA LYS A 2 -6.61 42.70 -46.86
C LYS A 2 -5.57 42.22 -45.83
N ARG A 3 -5.42 40.87 -45.76
CA ARG A 3 -4.33 40.01 -45.23
C ARG A 3 -4.49 39.52 -43.76
N ARG A 4 -4.22 38.25 -43.40
CA ARG A 4 -3.87 36.99 -44.10
C ARG A 4 -3.94 35.83 -43.09
N SER A 5 -4.20 34.63 -43.61
CA SER A 5 -4.24 33.30 -42.98
C SER A 5 -2.85 32.64 -42.85
N GLU A 6 -2.84 31.48 -42.17
CA GLU A 6 -1.85 30.36 -42.20
C GLU A 6 -0.58 30.52 -41.34
N SER A 7 0.00 29.46 -40.72
CA SER A 7 -0.17 28.02 -40.91
C SER A 7 0.21 27.21 -39.64
N THR A 8 -0.55 26.15 -39.42
CA THR A 8 -0.17 24.88 -38.79
C THR A 8 0.73 24.08 -39.74
N GLU A 9 2.06 24.09 -39.57
CA GLU A 9 2.95 23.25 -40.40
C GLU A 9 4.34 22.91 -39.82
N GLU A 10 4.60 23.09 -38.52
CA GLU A 10 5.93 22.81 -37.93
C GLU A 10 6.03 21.53 -37.10
N ALA A 11 4.97 20.72 -37.00
CA ALA A 11 4.93 19.55 -36.11
C ALA A 11 5.29 18.20 -36.76
N HIS A 12 5.61 18.14 -38.05
CA HIS A 12 5.76 16.87 -38.78
C HIS A 12 7.16 16.55 -39.37
N GLU A 13 8.17 17.42 -39.23
CA GLU A 13 9.49 17.19 -39.86
C GLU A 13 10.62 16.69 -38.96
N LYS A 14 10.37 16.40 -37.67
CA LYS A 14 11.43 15.91 -36.76
C LYS A 14 11.48 14.40 -36.54
N LYS A 15 10.73 13.62 -37.32
CA LYS A 15 10.64 12.15 -37.24
C LYS A 15 11.00 11.46 -38.55
N GLN A 16 12.12 11.83 -39.16
CA GLN A 16 12.76 11.01 -40.19
C GLN A 16 14.15 11.56 -40.46
N ARG A 17 15.17 10.87 -39.93
CA ARG A 17 16.57 10.79 -40.41
C ARG A 17 17.47 10.45 -39.22
N LEU A 18 17.78 9.16 -39.06
CA LEU A 18 19.14 8.67 -38.82
C LEU A 18 19.05 7.15 -38.63
N ASN A 19 19.07 6.45 -39.77
CA ASN A 19 19.47 5.06 -39.90
C ASN A 19 20.46 5.00 -41.08
N MET A 20 21.45 4.11 -40.99
CA MET A 20 22.49 3.73 -41.97
C MET A 20 23.74 4.66 -41.98
N ALA A 21 25.01 4.22 -42.04
CA ALA A 21 25.71 2.95 -42.34
C ALA A 21 27.16 3.04 -41.74
N ILE A 22 27.75 1.98 -41.14
CA ILE A 22 28.70 0.96 -41.67
C ILE A 22 30.07 1.47 -42.20
N ASP A 23 31.13 1.01 -41.51
CA ASP A 23 32.55 0.70 -41.82
C ASP A 23 33.41 1.54 -42.79
N SER A 24 34.62 1.90 -42.35
CA SER A 24 35.90 1.26 -42.76
C SER A 24 37.15 1.92 -42.13
N GLU A 25 38.14 1.06 -41.88
CA GLU A 25 39.56 1.19 -41.45
C GLU A 25 40.37 2.34 -42.15
N GLU A 26 41.56 2.85 -41.74
CA GLU A 26 42.80 2.25 -41.21
C GLU A 26 43.90 3.34 -40.94
N HIS A 27 44.98 2.99 -40.18
CA HIS A 27 46.35 3.59 -40.05
C HIS A 27 46.55 4.93 -39.28
N THR A 28 47.43 5.11 -38.26
CA THR A 28 48.91 4.86 -38.11
C THR A 28 49.41 5.15 -36.64
N PRO A 29 50.70 5.06 -36.20
CA PRO A 29 51.24 4.05 -35.25
C PRO A 29 51.94 4.63 -33.96
N PRO A 30 52.98 4.00 -33.34
CA PRO A 30 52.98 3.54 -31.95
C PRO A 30 53.74 4.45 -30.95
N HIS A 31 53.31 4.46 -29.69
CA HIS A 31 54.17 4.85 -28.57
C HIS A 31 54.01 3.88 -27.39
N THR A 32 55.08 3.13 -27.16
CA THR A 32 55.41 2.44 -25.91
C THR A 32 55.58 3.46 -24.80
N GLU A 33 54.75 3.39 -23.76
CA GLU A 33 55.15 3.82 -22.42
C GLU A 33 54.38 3.01 -21.36
N THR A 34 55.18 2.44 -20.47
CA THR A 34 54.86 1.55 -19.35
C THR A 34 53.77 2.10 -18.43
N SER A 35 52.68 1.36 -18.29
CA SER A 35 51.70 1.52 -17.20
C SER A 35 51.72 0.29 -16.29
N PRO A 36 51.59 0.46 -14.96
CA PRO A 36 51.64 -0.62 -13.97
C PRO A 36 50.45 -1.59 -14.14
N PRO A 37 50.57 -2.84 -13.68
CA PRO A 37 49.51 -3.81 -13.87
C PRO A 37 48.23 -3.33 -13.18
N VAL A 38 47.16 -3.27 -13.96
CA VAL A 38 45.78 -3.18 -13.48
C VAL A 38 45.63 -4.20 -12.35
N PRO A 39 45.15 -3.84 -11.15
CA PRO A 39 44.78 -4.86 -10.19
C PRO A 39 43.69 -5.67 -10.88
N VAL A 40 44.02 -6.94 -11.18
CA VAL A 40 43.04 -7.95 -11.52
C VAL A 40 42.01 -7.86 -10.41
N VAL A 41 40.85 -7.29 -10.72
CA VAL A 41 39.67 -7.50 -9.90
C VAL A 41 39.46 -9.00 -10.00
N LEU A 42 39.99 -9.71 -9.00
CA LEU A 42 39.54 -11.04 -8.65
C LEU A 42 38.03 -10.88 -8.56
N LYS A 43 37.33 -11.28 -9.63
CA LYS A 43 35.94 -11.70 -9.51
C LYS A 43 35.97 -12.70 -8.37
N ASP A 44 35.40 -12.29 -7.25
CA ASP A 44 35.15 -13.17 -6.13
C ASP A 44 34.31 -14.33 -6.70
N SER A 45 35.01 -15.42 -6.99
CA SER A 45 34.50 -16.56 -7.74
C SER A 45 33.77 -17.52 -6.80
N GLY A 46 33.25 -16.99 -5.68
CA GLY A 46 32.79 -17.80 -4.56
C GLY A 46 31.71 -17.17 -3.69
N ALA A 47 31.13 -16.03 -4.07
CA ALA A 47 29.86 -15.61 -3.48
C ALA A 47 28.74 -16.37 -4.18
N PRO A 48 28.05 -17.32 -3.51
CA PRO A 48 26.88 -17.93 -4.11
C PRO A 48 25.83 -16.84 -4.33
N ASP A 49 25.34 -16.70 -5.56
CA ASP A 49 24.27 -15.76 -5.93
C ASP A 49 22.99 -15.99 -5.09
N ASN A 50 22.88 -17.11 -4.38
CA ASN A 50 21.84 -17.43 -3.40
C ASN A 50 22.44 -18.11 -2.16
N GLU A 51 22.78 -17.35 -1.11
CA GLU A 51 22.89 -17.94 0.25
C GLU A 51 21.54 -18.48 0.78
N ASP A 52 20.44 -18.20 0.06
CA ASP A 52 19.10 -18.73 0.35
C ASP A 52 19.01 -20.26 0.13
N ASP A 53 19.96 -20.90 -0.58
CA ASP A 53 19.86 -22.32 -0.96
C ASP A 53 20.46 -23.32 0.06
N LEU A 54 21.03 -22.86 1.18
CA LEU A 54 21.74 -23.75 2.13
C LEU A 54 21.10 -23.89 3.51
N VAL A 55 20.03 -23.14 3.82
CA VAL A 55 19.26 -23.35 5.05
C VAL A 55 17.76 -23.21 4.77
N ASP A 56 17.05 -24.32 4.84
CA ASP A 56 15.58 -24.37 4.75
C ASP A 56 14.94 -23.75 6.00
N PHE A 57 14.93 -22.43 6.08
CA PHE A 57 14.16 -21.72 7.09
C PHE A 57 12.67 -21.77 6.72
N VAL A 58 11.95 -22.66 7.39
CA VAL A 58 10.48 -22.71 7.34
C VAL A 58 9.93 -21.60 8.22
N VAL A 59 9.15 -20.70 7.63
CA VAL A 59 8.41 -19.66 8.38
C VAL A 59 7.10 -20.27 8.83
N LEU A 60 6.97 -20.53 10.12
CA LEU A 60 5.77 -21.10 10.72
C LEU A 60 4.67 -20.05 10.77
N THR A 61 3.43 -20.47 10.55
CA THR A 61 2.24 -19.66 10.81
C THR A 61 1.95 -19.55 12.30
N HIS A 62 1.11 -18.58 12.69
CA HIS A 62 0.76 -18.38 14.09
C HIS A 62 0.26 -19.66 14.76
N ASP A 63 -0.54 -20.47 14.06
CA ASP A 63 -1.10 -21.73 14.58
C ASP A 63 -0.05 -22.85 14.67
N GLU A 64 0.96 -22.81 13.81
CA GLU A 64 2.08 -23.78 13.78
C GLU A 64 3.16 -23.49 14.83
N LEU A 65 3.16 -22.29 15.43
CA LEU A 65 4.09 -21.95 16.50
C LEU A 65 3.88 -22.86 17.72
N ILE A 66 4.98 -23.44 18.21
CA ILE A 66 5.05 -24.24 19.43
C ILE A 66 5.63 -23.44 20.59
N GLU A 67 5.28 -23.80 21.82
CA GLU A 67 5.88 -23.21 23.01
C GLU A 67 7.38 -23.52 23.07
N SER A 68 8.17 -22.50 23.39
CA SER A 68 9.62 -22.63 23.51
C SER A 68 10.02 -22.83 24.97
N ASN A 69 10.98 -23.73 25.20
CA ASN A 69 11.66 -23.84 26.49
C ASN A 69 12.61 -22.65 26.75
N VAL A 70 12.86 -21.81 25.73
CA VAL A 70 13.73 -20.64 25.81
C VAL A 70 12.87 -19.38 25.67
N LYS A 71 12.90 -18.53 26.70
CA LYS A 71 12.25 -17.23 26.65
C LYS A 71 13.05 -16.25 25.80
N TYR A 72 12.36 -15.46 24.98
CA TYR A 72 13.00 -14.38 24.26
C TYR A 72 13.52 -13.30 25.22
N GLU A 73 14.76 -12.88 25.01
CA GLU A 73 15.41 -11.80 25.75
C GLU A 73 15.98 -10.78 24.75
N TRP A 74 15.60 -9.52 24.92
CA TRP A 74 16.12 -8.43 24.09
C TRP A 74 17.61 -8.21 24.36
N LYS A 75 18.42 -8.18 23.30
CA LYS A 75 19.85 -7.87 23.35
C LYS A 75 20.19 -6.90 22.24
N GLU A 76 20.88 -5.82 22.57
CA GLU A 76 21.29 -4.79 21.61
C GLU A 76 22.19 -5.34 20.50
N SER A 77 22.98 -6.37 20.81
CA SER A 77 23.79 -7.10 19.82
C SER A 77 22.98 -7.75 18.69
N LEU A 78 21.66 -7.94 18.85
CA LEU A 78 20.80 -8.50 17.79
C LEU A 78 20.63 -7.55 16.60
N VAL A 79 20.80 -6.25 16.81
CA VAL A 79 20.69 -5.24 15.74
C VAL A 79 21.77 -5.47 14.67
N ASP A 80 22.98 -5.78 15.12
CA ASP A 80 24.15 -6.02 14.26
C ASP A 80 24.42 -7.51 14.02
N ALA A 81 23.58 -8.39 14.55
CA ALA A 81 23.73 -9.84 14.41
C ALA A 81 23.52 -10.29 12.95
N SER A 82 23.96 -11.52 12.66
CA SER A 82 23.69 -12.14 11.37
C SER A 82 22.18 -12.28 11.14
N TRP A 83 21.75 -12.28 9.87
CA TRP A 83 20.34 -12.44 9.55
C TRP A 83 19.72 -13.74 10.07
N LYS A 84 20.54 -14.80 10.21
CA LYS A 84 20.13 -16.10 10.77
C LYS A 84 19.82 -15.96 12.26
N GLU A 85 20.65 -15.25 13.00
CA GLU A 85 20.42 -14.95 14.42
C GLU A 85 19.20 -14.04 14.60
N GLN A 86 19.05 -13.02 13.76
CA GLN A 86 17.85 -12.17 13.73
C GLN A 86 16.58 -12.97 13.43
N TYR A 87 16.65 -13.91 12.48
CA TYR A 87 15.53 -14.80 12.16
C TYR A 87 15.11 -15.63 13.37
N VAL A 88 16.07 -16.30 14.03
CA VAL A 88 15.81 -17.13 15.22
C VAL A 88 15.27 -16.28 16.37
N ALA A 89 15.83 -15.09 16.56
CA ALA A 89 15.37 -14.14 17.57
C ALA A 89 13.91 -13.72 17.33
N ILE A 90 13.54 -13.43 16.09
CA ILE A 90 12.15 -13.10 15.73
C ILE A 90 11.23 -14.30 15.93
N GLU A 91 11.63 -15.51 15.54
CA GLU A 91 10.83 -16.72 15.75
C GLU A 91 10.58 -16.96 17.25
N LEU A 92 11.61 -16.82 18.09
CA LEU A 92 11.48 -16.91 19.54
C LEU A 92 10.58 -15.80 20.11
N LEU A 93 10.67 -14.59 19.58
CA LEU A 93 9.80 -13.49 19.97
C LEU A 93 8.33 -13.81 19.63
N ARG A 94 8.05 -14.34 18.44
CA ARG A 94 6.71 -14.77 18.01
C ARG A 94 6.12 -15.84 18.93
N GLN A 95 6.92 -16.85 19.26
CA GLN A 95 6.54 -17.88 20.24
C GLN A 95 6.28 -17.25 21.62
N THR A 96 7.14 -16.34 22.06
CA THR A 96 7.00 -15.65 23.36
C THR A 96 5.74 -14.79 23.40
N ILE A 97 5.42 -14.06 22.33
CA ILE A 97 4.18 -13.26 22.23
C ILE A 97 2.94 -14.14 22.36
N LYS A 98 2.95 -15.31 21.71
CA LYS A 98 1.82 -16.26 21.72
C LYS A 98 1.64 -16.95 23.08
N PHE A 99 2.72 -17.37 23.73
CA PHE A 99 2.67 -18.26 24.90
C PHE A 99 3.03 -17.61 26.24
N ASP A 100 3.67 -16.44 26.26
CA ASP A 100 4.05 -15.73 27.49
C ASP A 100 3.36 -14.33 27.58
N PRO A 101 2.13 -14.26 28.14
CA PRO A 101 1.42 -13.00 28.31
C PRO A 101 2.06 -12.07 29.36
N ILE A 102 3.07 -12.51 30.12
CA ILE A 102 3.82 -11.64 31.04
C ILE A 102 4.81 -10.80 30.24
N TYR A 103 5.45 -11.39 29.23
CA TYR A 103 6.40 -10.69 28.38
C TYR A 103 5.75 -9.51 27.65
N THR A 104 4.54 -9.70 27.14
CA THR A 104 3.78 -8.65 26.42
C THR A 104 3.37 -7.46 27.32
N ARG A 105 3.46 -7.60 28.65
CA ARG A 105 3.26 -6.49 29.60
C ARG A 105 4.51 -5.60 29.76
N ASN A 106 5.70 -6.06 29.39
CA ASN A 106 6.92 -5.24 29.40
C ASN A 106 7.01 -4.38 28.14
N TYR A 107 6.23 -3.30 28.13
CA TYR A 107 6.03 -2.50 26.94
C TYR A 107 7.27 -1.77 26.44
N ALA A 108 8.15 -1.31 27.34
CA ALA A 108 9.37 -0.60 26.95
C ALA A 108 10.32 -1.49 26.14
N THR A 109 10.49 -2.73 26.59
CA THR A 109 11.34 -3.72 25.88
C THR A 109 10.73 -4.10 24.54
N LEU A 110 9.41 -4.25 24.48
CA LEU A 110 8.68 -4.59 23.27
C LEU A 110 8.76 -3.46 22.23
N LEU A 111 8.62 -2.22 22.65
CA LEU A 111 8.78 -1.03 21.81
C LEU A 111 10.19 -0.95 21.23
N LYS A 112 11.23 -1.12 22.06
CA LYS A 112 12.63 -1.13 21.63
C LYS A 112 12.89 -2.26 20.61
N THR A 113 12.50 -3.48 20.97
CA THR A 113 12.64 -4.67 20.10
C THR A 113 11.94 -4.49 18.76
N THR A 114 10.70 -3.96 18.76
CA THR A 114 9.92 -3.76 17.53
C THR A 114 10.60 -2.74 16.62
N LYS A 115 11.07 -1.62 17.17
CA LYS A 115 11.73 -0.54 16.41
C LYS A 115 13.09 -0.93 15.88
N GLU A 116 13.90 -1.59 16.70
CA GLU A 116 15.33 -1.80 16.41
C GLU A 116 15.61 -3.14 15.74
N LEU A 117 14.73 -4.14 15.87
CA LEU A 117 14.90 -5.46 15.25
C LEU A 117 13.78 -5.79 14.27
N VAL A 118 12.52 -5.81 14.72
CA VAL A 118 11.42 -6.38 13.91
C VAL A 118 11.13 -5.53 12.67
N VAL A 119 11.01 -4.20 12.83
CA VAL A 119 10.73 -3.28 11.70
C VAL A 119 11.86 -3.29 10.65
N PRO A 120 13.16 -3.16 11.02
CA PRO A 120 14.26 -3.33 10.08
C PRO A 120 14.24 -4.68 9.37
N CYS A 121 13.99 -5.77 10.10
CA CYS A 121 13.88 -7.11 9.51
C CYS A 121 12.71 -7.23 8.53
N ALA A 122 11.56 -6.62 8.85
CA ALA A 122 10.41 -6.56 7.95
C ALA A 122 10.74 -5.81 6.64
N LEU A 123 11.70 -4.89 6.66
CA LEU A 123 12.21 -4.14 5.51
C LEU A 123 13.44 -4.78 4.83
N SER A 124 13.92 -5.93 5.32
CA SER A 124 15.07 -6.65 4.76
C SER A 124 14.88 -7.13 3.32
N LEU A 125 15.94 -7.14 2.51
CA LEU A 125 15.90 -7.71 1.15
C LEU A 125 15.78 -9.24 1.16
N ARG A 126 16.19 -9.89 2.28
CA ARG A 126 16.06 -11.33 2.48
C ARG A 126 14.62 -11.70 2.77
N SER A 127 13.98 -12.36 1.82
CA SER A 127 12.53 -12.58 1.85
C SER A 127 12.08 -13.42 3.05
N THR A 128 12.86 -14.44 3.42
CA THR A 128 12.56 -15.32 4.57
C THR A 128 12.53 -14.55 5.89
N LEU A 129 13.54 -13.70 6.14
CA LEU A 129 13.59 -12.83 7.31
C LEU A 129 12.45 -11.80 7.31
N ALA A 130 12.21 -11.16 6.16
CA ALA A 130 11.15 -10.16 6.03
C ALA A 130 9.74 -10.76 6.23
N ARG A 131 9.49 -11.97 5.74
CA ARG A 131 8.23 -12.69 6.02
C ARG A 131 8.07 -12.97 7.50
N ASN A 132 9.11 -13.52 8.14
CA ASN A 132 9.04 -13.84 9.57
C ASN A 132 8.72 -12.58 10.41
N ALA A 133 9.40 -11.48 10.10
CA ALA A 133 9.17 -10.20 10.75
C ALA A 133 7.75 -9.63 10.49
N LEU A 134 7.23 -9.71 9.27
CA LEU A 134 5.86 -9.27 8.97
C LEU A 134 4.80 -10.09 9.72
N MET A 135 5.02 -11.41 9.88
CA MET A 135 4.15 -12.24 10.72
C MET A 135 4.23 -11.82 12.18
N CYS A 136 5.44 -11.56 12.68
CA CYS A 136 5.64 -11.03 14.03
C CYS A 136 4.90 -9.71 14.25
N LEU A 137 4.91 -8.77 13.29
CA LEU A 137 4.16 -7.52 13.41
C LEU A 137 2.65 -7.75 13.48
N ALA A 138 2.10 -8.66 12.67
CA ALA A 138 0.68 -9.02 12.72
C ALA A 138 0.29 -9.65 14.07
N GLU A 139 1.15 -10.53 14.60
CA GLU A 139 0.95 -11.19 15.90
C GLU A 139 1.05 -10.20 17.06
N LEU A 140 2.02 -9.28 17.04
CA LEU A 140 2.13 -8.20 18.02
C LEU A 140 0.83 -7.40 18.12
N VAL A 141 0.29 -6.97 16.99
CA VAL A 141 -0.95 -6.18 16.97
C VAL A 141 -2.15 -7.00 17.45
N THR A 142 -2.24 -8.27 17.04
CA THR A 142 -3.33 -9.17 17.44
C THR A 142 -3.30 -9.45 18.95
N CYS A 143 -2.12 -9.68 19.53
CA CYS A 143 -1.98 -10.04 20.94
C CYS A 143 -2.04 -8.83 21.88
N LEU A 144 -1.58 -7.64 21.45
CA LEU A 144 -1.60 -6.42 22.27
C LEU A 144 -2.89 -5.61 22.11
N ALA A 145 -3.58 -5.73 20.97
CA ALA A 145 -4.75 -4.95 20.61
C ALA A 145 -4.54 -3.43 20.82
N LEU A 146 -5.38 -2.78 21.64
CA LEU A 146 -5.28 -1.35 21.95
C LEU A 146 -3.93 -0.95 22.57
N ALA A 147 -3.25 -1.86 23.26
CA ALA A 147 -1.92 -1.56 23.81
C ALA A 147 -0.84 -1.38 22.70
N ALA A 148 -1.12 -1.79 21.46
CA ALA A 148 -0.20 -1.61 20.34
C ALA A 148 -0.10 -0.16 19.84
N GLU A 149 -0.87 0.79 20.38
CA GLU A 149 -0.93 2.18 19.87
C GLU A 149 0.45 2.86 19.75
N ASN A 150 1.35 2.72 20.73
CA ASN A 150 2.68 3.35 20.62
C ASN A 150 3.63 2.61 19.65
N LEU A 151 3.25 1.44 19.15
CA LEU A 151 3.97 0.74 18.08
C LEU A 151 3.55 1.26 16.69
N LEU A 152 2.32 1.80 16.57
CA LEU A 152 1.73 2.24 15.30
C LEU A 152 2.65 3.15 14.46
N PRO A 153 3.31 4.18 15.03
CA PRO A 153 4.19 5.07 14.26
C PRO A 153 5.37 4.36 13.58
N SER A 154 5.77 3.19 14.10
CA SER A 154 6.89 2.41 13.56
C SER A 154 6.43 1.30 12.62
N ILE A 155 5.31 0.63 12.93
CA ILE A 155 4.85 -0.51 12.15
C ILE A 155 4.10 -0.08 10.88
N ILE A 156 3.26 0.96 10.94
CA ILE A 156 2.40 1.35 9.81
C ILE A 156 3.24 1.74 8.59
N PRO A 157 4.31 2.56 8.70
CA PRO A 157 5.17 2.83 7.56
C PRO A 157 5.76 1.56 6.94
N ALA A 158 6.29 0.65 7.77
CA ALA A 158 6.90 -0.59 7.30
C ALA A 158 5.89 -1.48 6.55
N LEU A 159 4.69 -1.64 7.11
CA LEU A 159 3.63 -2.43 6.49
C LEU A 159 3.13 -1.79 5.18
N LEU A 160 2.93 -0.46 5.17
CA LEU A 160 2.52 0.25 3.96
C LEU A 160 3.56 0.12 2.85
N TYR A 161 4.85 0.35 3.12
CA TYR A 161 5.88 0.17 2.10
C TYR A 161 5.91 -1.25 1.54
N ARG A 162 5.71 -2.27 2.40
CA ARG A 162 5.67 -3.67 1.95
C ARG A 162 4.43 -4.02 1.14
N SER A 163 3.30 -3.42 1.46
CA SER A 163 2.03 -3.66 0.77
C SER A 163 2.01 -3.22 -0.70
N VAL A 164 3.00 -2.42 -1.13
CA VAL A 164 3.14 -1.90 -2.51
C VAL A 164 4.44 -2.35 -3.21
N THR A 165 5.16 -3.32 -2.65
CA THR A 165 6.36 -3.92 -3.30
C THR A 165 5.98 -4.79 -4.50
N ASP A 166 6.91 -5.11 -5.40
CA ASP A 166 6.59 -5.96 -6.56
C ASP A 166 6.27 -7.44 -6.21
N LYS A 167 6.77 -7.91 -5.05
CA LYS A 167 6.61 -9.31 -4.61
C LYS A 167 5.20 -9.53 -4.03
N LYS A 168 4.31 -10.14 -4.81
CA LYS A 168 2.90 -10.40 -4.43
C LYS A 168 2.71 -11.10 -3.08
N PHE A 169 3.55 -12.07 -2.74
CA PHE A 169 3.45 -12.78 -1.45
C PHE A 169 3.78 -11.85 -0.26
N MET A 170 4.75 -10.94 -0.42
CA MET A 170 5.06 -9.91 0.58
C MET A 170 3.92 -8.90 0.70
N GLN A 171 3.35 -8.48 -0.43
CA GLN A 171 2.17 -7.60 -0.42
C GLN A 171 1.02 -8.24 0.34
N ALA A 172 0.71 -9.52 0.06
CA ALA A 172 -0.39 -10.23 0.70
C ALA A 172 -0.21 -10.28 2.23
N LEU A 173 1.00 -10.61 2.68
CA LEU A 173 1.31 -10.66 4.11
C LEU A 173 1.26 -9.28 4.79
N ALA A 174 1.79 -8.24 4.14
CA ALA A 174 1.72 -6.88 4.65
C ALA A 174 0.27 -6.34 4.68
N ASN A 175 -0.55 -6.67 3.69
CA ASN A 175 -1.97 -6.34 3.70
C ASN A 175 -2.67 -7.07 4.84
N GLN A 176 -2.42 -8.36 5.05
CA GLN A 176 -2.97 -9.10 6.18
C GLN A 176 -2.60 -8.45 7.52
N ALA A 177 -1.35 -8.01 7.70
CA ALA A 177 -0.91 -7.31 8.90
C ALA A 177 -1.61 -5.94 9.08
N LEU A 178 -1.84 -5.20 7.99
CA LEU A 178 -2.61 -3.95 8.02
C LEU A 178 -4.09 -4.18 8.33
N ASP A 179 -4.70 -5.23 7.76
CA ASP A 179 -6.07 -5.63 8.07
C ASP A 179 -6.22 -5.95 9.56
N ARG A 180 -5.27 -6.71 10.14
CA ARG A 180 -5.21 -6.97 11.59
C ARG A 180 -5.01 -5.67 12.38
N THR A 181 -4.22 -4.73 11.88
CA THR A 181 -4.02 -3.44 12.53
C THR A 181 -5.33 -2.66 12.61
N VAL A 182 -6.09 -2.60 11.53
CA VAL A 182 -7.41 -1.97 11.52
C VAL A 182 -8.41 -2.76 12.38
N GLU A 183 -8.29 -4.09 12.45
CA GLU A 183 -9.19 -4.96 13.24
C GLU A 183 -9.00 -4.83 14.75
N TYR A 184 -7.75 -4.78 15.25
CA TYR A 184 -7.46 -4.89 16.68
C TYR A 184 -7.07 -3.57 17.36
N CYS A 185 -6.61 -2.56 16.62
CA CYS A 185 -6.27 -1.25 17.20
C CYS A 185 -7.45 -0.27 17.18
N ASP A 186 -7.29 0.85 17.91
CA ASP A 186 -8.20 1.98 17.80
C ASP A 186 -8.16 2.54 16.36
N PRO A 187 -9.31 2.61 15.66
CA PRO A 187 -9.33 3.05 14.27
C PRO A 187 -8.86 4.49 14.09
N ILE A 188 -9.04 5.38 15.09
CA ILE A 188 -8.62 6.78 14.97
C ILE A 188 -7.10 6.87 15.10
N ALA A 189 -6.51 6.17 16.07
CA ALA A 189 -5.06 6.10 16.21
C ALA A 189 -4.39 5.57 14.93
N VAL A 190 -4.96 4.53 14.30
CA VAL A 190 -4.45 4.01 13.02
C VAL A 190 -4.63 5.02 11.89
N LEU A 191 -5.80 5.67 11.79
CA LEU A 191 -6.07 6.69 10.78
C LEU A 191 -5.05 7.83 10.83
N GLU A 192 -4.76 8.35 12.02
CA GLU A 192 -3.83 9.45 12.22
C GLU A 192 -2.40 9.12 11.76
N GLN A 193 -2.00 7.85 11.86
CA GLN A 193 -0.70 7.41 11.30
C GLN A 193 -0.72 7.23 9.77
N LEU A 194 -1.89 7.06 9.17
CA LEU A 194 -2.04 6.88 7.72
C LEU A 194 -2.18 8.21 6.96
N LEU A 195 -2.75 9.24 7.59
CA LEU A 195 -2.98 10.55 6.96
C LEU A 195 -1.72 11.20 6.36
N PRO A 196 -0.52 11.18 7.01
CA PRO A 196 0.68 11.79 6.45
C PRO A 196 1.08 11.26 5.07
N PHE A 197 0.70 10.02 4.74
CA PHE A 197 0.95 9.40 3.43
C PHE A 197 0.11 10.00 2.29
N SER A 198 -0.83 10.90 2.59
CA SER A 198 -1.63 11.62 1.58
C SER A 198 -0.76 12.43 0.60
N SER A 199 0.43 12.84 1.05
CA SER A 199 1.39 13.68 0.32
C SER A 199 2.56 12.91 -0.29
N ASP A 200 2.56 11.57 -0.18
CA ASP A 200 3.67 10.74 -0.67
C ASP A 200 3.80 10.79 -2.20
N LYS A 201 5.03 10.66 -2.69
CA LYS A 201 5.33 10.66 -4.13
C LYS A 201 4.88 9.37 -4.82
N ASN A 202 4.79 8.27 -4.09
CA ASN A 202 4.39 6.96 -4.59
C ASN A 202 2.85 6.84 -4.60
N ALA A 203 2.26 6.93 -5.80
CA ALA A 203 0.80 6.89 -5.97
C ALA A 203 0.15 5.58 -5.49
N ASN A 204 0.85 4.44 -5.55
CA ASN A 204 0.33 3.17 -5.03
C ASN A 204 0.28 3.19 -3.50
N LEU A 205 1.28 3.79 -2.86
CA LEU A 205 1.34 3.96 -1.41
C LEU A 205 0.20 4.88 -0.93
N VAL A 206 0.02 6.03 -1.59
CA VAL A 206 -1.09 6.98 -1.34
C VAL A 206 -2.44 6.26 -1.49
N THR A 207 -2.62 5.47 -2.56
CA THR A 207 -3.85 4.70 -2.78
C THR A 207 -4.10 3.68 -1.68
N LYS A 208 -3.05 2.98 -1.23
CA LYS A 208 -3.17 1.99 -0.17
C LYS A 208 -3.48 2.64 1.19
N ALA A 209 -2.80 3.74 1.53
CA ALA A 209 -3.09 4.49 2.75
C ALA A 209 -4.53 5.01 2.73
N GLY A 210 -4.98 5.59 1.62
CA GLY A 210 -6.36 6.05 1.45
C GLY A 210 -7.41 4.94 1.61
N TYR A 211 -7.10 3.71 1.16
CA TYR A 211 -7.97 2.54 1.40
C TYR A 211 -8.11 2.23 2.90
N TYR A 212 -7.00 2.19 3.66
CA TYR A 212 -7.08 1.89 5.10
C TYR A 212 -7.65 3.05 5.92
N VAL A 213 -7.43 4.31 5.51
CA VAL A 213 -8.13 5.48 6.09
C VAL A 213 -9.64 5.31 5.97
N GLU A 214 -10.13 4.87 4.81
CA GLU A 214 -11.56 4.55 4.65
C GLU A 214 -12.02 3.46 5.62
N GLN A 215 -11.27 2.35 5.72
CA GLN A 215 -11.63 1.26 6.65
C GLN A 215 -11.69 1.74 8.10
N CYS A 216 -10.73 2.57 8.53
CA CYS A 216 -10.72 3.16 9.87
C CYS A 216 -11.95 4.05 10.11
N LEU A 217 -12.30 4.93 9.18
CA LEU A 217 -13.49 5.78 9.32
C LEU A 217 -14.78 4.95 9.37
N LEU A 218 -14.90 3.91 8.51
CA LEU A 218 -16.07 3.04 8.53
C LEU A 218 -16.20 2.27 9.84
N LYS A 219 -15.08 1.73 10.37
CA LYS A 219 -15.05 1.02 11.65
C LYS A 219 -15.41 1.96 12.80
N SER A 220 -14.77 3.14 12.86
CA SER A 220 -15.04 4.15 13.89
C SER A 220 -16.51 4.61 13.88
N SER A 221 -17.06 4.86 12.69
CA SER A 221 -18.47 5.24 12.54
C SER A 221 -19.44 4.14 12.94
N SER A 222 -19.08 2.88 12.74
CA SER A 222 -19.93 1.74 13.11
C SER A 222 -19.94 1.52 14.63
N SER A 223 -18.84 1.82 15.31
CA SER A 223 -18.72 1.70 16.77
C SER A 223 -19.47 2.81 17.52
N ASN A 224 -19.61 4.01 16.94
CA ASN A 224 -20.31 5.14 17.54
C ASN A 224 -21.21 5.87 16.50
N PRO A 225 -22.43 5.36 16.25
CA PRO A 225 -23.25 5.80 15.11
C PRO A 225 -23.90 7.18 15.28
N THR A 226 -24.05 7.70 16.50
CA THR A 226 -24.82 8.93 16.76
C THR A 226 -23.98 10.19 16.64
N LYS A 227 -22.72 10.15 17.07
CA LYS A 227 -21.76 11.24 16.91
C LYS A 227 -20.35 10.65 16.92
N PRO A 228 -19.89 10.11 15.77
CA PRO A 228 -18.65 9.35 15.73
C PRO A 228 -17.42 10.20 16.01
N TRP A 229 -17.47 11.50 15.69
CA TRP A 229 -16.31 12.39 15.70
C TRP A 229 -16.65 13.81 16.16
N GLU A 230 -15.63 14.54 16.56
CA GLU A 230 -15.68 15.95 16.93
C GLU A 230 -15.22 16.87 15.78
N ALA A 231 -15.67 18.13 15.79
CA ALA A 231 -15.30 19.09 14.74
C ALA A 231 -13.79 19.36 14.69
N SER A 232 -13.11 19.29 15.85
CA SER A 232 -11.65 19.37 15.98
C SER A 232 -10.93 18.30 15.14
N GLN A 233 -11.51 17.09 15.07
CA GLN A 233 -10.96 15.99 14.27
C GLN A 233 -11.15 16.25 12.77
N LEU A 234 -12.31 16.77 12.35
CA LEU A 234 -12.48 17.16 10.96
C LEU A 234 -11.47 18.22 10.52
N ASN A 235 -11.19 19.20 11.39
CA ASN A 235 -10.16 20.21 11.15
C ASN A 235 -8.78 19.59 10.94
N SER A 236 -8.39 18.58 11.72
CA SER A 236 -7.08 17.93 11.57
C SER A 236 -6.98 17.02 10.35
N TRP A 237 -8.10 16.47 9.86
CA TRP A 237 -8.08 15.48 8.77
C TRP A 237 -8.34 16.06 7.37
N ILE A 238 -9.06 17.18 7.26
CA ILE A 238 -9.64 17.63 5.99
C ILE A 238 -8.59 17.87 4.90
N THR A 239 -7.42 18.40 5.27
CA THR A 239 -6.31 18.66 4.34
C THR A 239 -5.73 17.38 3.76
N ASP A 240 -5.44 16.38 4.61
CA ASP A 240 -4.92 15.10 4.15
C ASP A 240 -5.94 14.30 3.34
N LEU A 241 -7.20 14.33 3.75
CA LEU A 241 -8.29 13.69 3.00
C LEU A 241 -8.51 14.32 1.63
N ALA A 242 -8.35 15.64 1.53
CA ALA A 242 -8.37 16.34 0.25
C ALA A 242 -7.14 15.98 -0.61
N ASN A 243 -5.96 15.82 -0.01
CA ASN A 243 -4.76 15.37 -0.73
C ASN A 243 -4.93 13.97 -1.34
N PHE A 244 -5.62 13.05 -0.67
CA PHE A 244 -5.94 11.75 -1.26
C PHE A 244 -6.82 11.84 -2.52
N LEU A 245 -7.66 12.87 -2.68
CA LEU A 245 -8.40 13.09 -3.95
C LEU A 245 -7.46 13.44 -5.12
N ASN A 246 -6.34 14.08 -4.81
CA ASN A 246 -5.31 14.48 -5.76
C ASN A 246 -4.31 13.35 -6.06
N CYS A 247 -4.54 12.14 -5.53
CA CYS A 247 -3.74 10.97 -5.85
C CYS A 247 -3.64 10.75 -7.37
N ARG A 248 -2.42 10.49 -7.84
CA ARG A 248 -2.14 10.25 -9.27
C ARG A 248 -2.68 8.91 -9.76
N ASP A 249 -2.87 7.94 -8.86
CA ASP A 249 -3.53 6.68 -9.19
C ASP A 249 -5.05 6.85 -9.12
N VAL A 250 -5.70 6.51 -10.23
CA VAL A 250 -7.16 6.59 -10.39
C VAL A 250 -7.89 5.71 -9.38
N LYS A 251 -7.26 4.61 -8.93
CA LYS A 251 -7.86 3.67 -7.96
C LYS A 251 -7.95 4.25 -6.54
N GLY A 252 -7.12 5.22 -6.17
CA GLY A 252 -7.15 5.87 -4.86
C GLY A 252 -8.29 6.86 -4.68
N LYS A 253 -8.69 7.56 -5.76
CA LYS A 253 -9.70 8.63 -5.69
C LYS A 253 -11.07 8.19 -5.17
N PRO A 254 -11.62 7.01 -5.54
CA PRO A 254 -12.90 6.55 -5.02
C PRO A 254 -12.94 6.42 -3.49
N ALA A 255 -11.88 5.92 -2.85
CA ALA A 255 -11.82 5.81 -1.40
C ALA A 255 -11.87 7.19 -0.73
N ALA A 256 -11.02 8.11 -1.19
CA ALA A 256 -11.00 9.50 -0.70
C ALA A 256 -12.36 10.20 -0.83
N LYS A 257 -13.06 10.02 -1.97
CA LYS A 257 -14.41 10.54 -2.15
C LYS A 257 -15.40 9.97 -1.13
N ARG A 258 -15.35 8.65 -0.87
CA ARG A 258 -16.22 8.01 0.12
C ARG A 258 -15.94 8.52 1.54
N CYS A 259 -14.68 8.72 1.91
CA CYS A 259 -14.30 9.32 3.19
C CYS A 259 -14.90 10.73 3.36
N LEU A 260 -14.71 11.61 2.38
CA LEU A 260 -15.20 12.99 2.45
C LEU A 260 -16.74 13.07 2.43
N VAL A 261 -17.40 12.21 1.66
CA VAL A 261 -18.87 12.10 1.68
C VAL A 261 -19.37 11.59 3.03
N LEU A 262 -18.67 10.62 3.64
CA LEU A 262 -19.00 10.12 4.97
C LEU A 262 -18.89 11.22 6.02
N LEU A 263 -17.79 11.96 6.04
CA LEU A 263 -17.59 13.07 6.98
C LEU A 263 -18.65 14.17 6.79
N ARG A 264 -18.92 14.56 5.54
CA ARG A 264 -19.96 15.55 5.25
C ARG A 264 -21.34 15.12 5.75
N LYS A 265 -21.69 13.83 5.61
CA LYS A 265 -22.94 13.27 6.16
C LYS A 265 -22.96 13.30 7.69
N SER A 266 -21.84 13.00 8.35
CA SER A 266 -21.76 12.92 9.81
C SER A 266 -21.76 14.30 10.49
N PHE A 267 -21.08 15.30 9.91
CA PHE A 267 -20.99 16.66 10.47
C PHE A 267 -22.10 17.61 9.97
N GLY A 268 -22.72 17.28 8.84
CA GLY A 268 -23.67 18.15 8.16
C GLY A 268 -22.99 19.15 7.22
N ASP A 269 -23.75 19.62 6.24
CA ASP A 269 -23.26 20.44 5.13
C ASP A 269 -22.66 21.77 5.56
N ALA A 270 -23.25 22.44 6.56
CA ALA A 270 -22.80 23.76 7.02
C ALA A 270 -21.41 23.67 7.68
N VAL A 271 -21.26 22.79 8.67
CA VAL A 271 -20.00 22.59 9.41
C VAL A 271 -18.89 22.10 8.47
N PHE A 272 -19.22 21.16 7.58
CA PHE A 272 -18.25 20.66 6.62
C PHE A 272 -17.77 21.75 5.65
N GLN A 273 -18.69 22.59 5.15
CA GLN A 273 -18.33 23.70 4.25
C GLN A 273 -17.48 24.75 4.94
N GLU A 274 -17.83 25.12 6.18
CA GLU A 274 -17.08 26.08 6.98
C GLU A 274 -15.62 25.63 7.15
N ILE A 275 -15.41 24.40 7.65
CA ILE A 275 -14.07 23.84 7.85
C ILE A 275 -13.33 23.66 6.52
N ALA A 276 -14.00 23.22 5.45
CA ALA A 276 -13.37 23.11 4.15
C ALA A 276 -12.89 24.48 3.63
N ASN A 277 -13.68 25.54 3.78
CA ASN A 277 -13.29 26.90 3.36
C ASN A 277 -12.15 27.48 4.20
N GLU A 278 -12.02 27.05 5.46
CA GLU A 278 -10.93 27.47 6.35
C GLU A 278 -9.59 26.84 5.95
N HIS A 279 -9.57 25.55 5.62
CA HIS A 279 -8.33 24.78 5.41
C HIS A 279 -7.94 24.57 3.95
N LEU A 280 -8.89 24.64 3.01
CA LEU A 280 -8.65 24.33 1.61
C LEU A 280 -8.80 25.57 0.73
N SER A 281 -8.13 25.58 -0.41
CA SER A 281 -8.23 26.65 -1.39
C SER A 281 -8.23 26.14 -2.84
N GLY A 282 -8.60 27.02 -3.78
CA GLY A 282 -8.51 26.77 -5.21
C GLY A 282 -9.32 25.57 -5.72
N ILE A 283 -8.72 24.79 -6.62
CA ILE A 283 -9.35 23.61 -7.24
C ILE A 283 -9.67 22.53 -6.21
N THR A 284 -8.80 22.31 -5.21
CA THR A 284 -9.00 21.29 -4.18
C THR A 284 -10.27 21.56 -3.37
N LEU A 285 -10.48 22.82 -2.94
CA LEU A 285 -11.71 23.24 -2.27
C LEU A 285 -12.93 22.99 -3.17
N SER A 286 -12.86 23.41 -4.43
CA SER A 286 -13.95 23.23 -5.39
C SER A 286 -14.33 21.75 -5.56
N ASP A 287 -13.33 20.88 -5.67
CA ASP A 287 -13.55 19.44 -5.84
C ASP A 287 -14.14 18.79 -4.60
N VAL A 288 -13.67 19.15 -3.40
CA VAL A 288 -14.22 18.68 -2.12
C VAL A 288 -15.68 19.12 -1.94
N LEU A 289 -15.98 20.40 -2.20
CA LEU A 289 -17.34 20.93 -2.03
C LEU A 289 -18.34 20.36 -3.05
N LYS A 290 -17.88 19.98 -4.26
CA LYS A 290 -18.70 19.31 -5.29
C LYS A 290 -19.08 17.87 -4.95
N LEU A 291 -18.48 17.25 -3.93
CA LEU A 291 -18.71 15.84 -3.60
C LEU A 291 -20.14 15.51 -3.11
N SER A 292 -21.08 16.46 -3.12
CA SER A 292 -22.42 16.32 -2.53
C SER A 292 -23.61 16.29 -3.50
N VAL A 293 -23.41 16.06 -4.80
CA VAL A 293 -24.54 16.10 -5.77
C VAL A 293 -24.98 14.71 -6.27
N SER A 294 -24.28 13.62 -5.95
CA SER A 294 -24.55 12.31 -6.59
C SER A 294 -25.52 11.36 -5.88
N THR A 295 -26.22 11.78 -4.82
CA THR A 295 -27.30 10.95 -4.22
C THR A 295 -28.68 11.14 -4.86
N ALA A 296 -28.81 11.88 -5.97
CA ALA A 296 -30.08 12.02 -6.69
C ALA A 296 -29.97 12.10 -8.23
N ARG A 297 -28.98 11.42 -8.82
CA ARG A 297 -29.05 11.07 -10.25
C ARG A 297 -29.03 9.56 -10.41
N SER A 298 -30.13 8.94 -9.97
CA SER A 298 -30.64 7.78 -10.70
C SER A 298 -30.65 8.18 -12.18
N SER A 299 -30.01 7.35 -12.98
CA SER A 299 -29.90 7.51 -14.41
C SER A 299 -31.29 7.47 -15.06
N THR A 300 -32.02 8.59 -15.07
CA THR A 300 -32.89 8.91 -16.20
C THR A 300 -31.96 9.22 -17.36
N VAL A 301 -31.53 8.14 -18.02
CA VAL A 301 -31.05 8.15 -19.40
C VAL A 301 -32.09 8.93 -20.18
N ARG A 302 -31.75 10.17 -20.57
CA ARG A 302 -32.54 10.87 -21.60
C ARG A 302 -32.47 9.99 -22.84
N PRO A 303 -33.59 9.48 -23.37
CA PRO A 303 -33.55 8.70 -24.59
C PRO A 303 -33.05 9.63 -25.71
N HIS A 304 -31.91 9.29 -26.30
CA HIS A 304 -31.53 9.86 -27.58
C HIS A 304 -32.63 9.52 -28.60
N PRO A 305 -33.22 10.51 -29.30
CA PRO A 305 -34.18 10.22 -30.35
C PRO A 305 -33.42 9.60 -31.52
N GLY A 306 -33.48 8.27 -31.67
CA GLY A 306 -32.94 7.59 -32.84
C GLY A 306 -32.41 6.16 -32.65
N LEU A 307 -32.22 5.67 -31.42
CA LEU A 307 -31.68 4.31 -31.21
C LEU A 307 -32.79 3.29 -30.94
N LYS A 308 -33.05 2.43 -31.94
CA LYS A 308 -33.91 1.26 -31.82
C LYS A 308 -33.45 0.39 -30.65
N LYS A 309 -34.38 0.09 -29.73
CA LYS A 309 -34.18 -0.80 -28.58
C LYS A 309 -33.62 -2.16 -29.04
N VAL A 310 -32.33 -2.40 -28.84
CA VAL A 310 -31.78 -3.75 -28.85
C VAL A 310 -32.17 -4.39 -27.53
N ARG A 311 -33.03 -5.41 -27.58
CA ARG A 311 -33.39 -6.21 -26.40
C ARG A 311 -32.12 -6.83 -25.83
N PRO A 312 -31.93 -6.86 -24.50
CA PRO A 312 -30.86 -7.64 -23.89
C PRO A 312 -31.06 -9.11 -24.29
N GLY A 313 -30.08 -9.70 -24.99
CA GLY A 313 -30.10 -11.12 -25.31
C GLY A 313 -30.03 -11.95 -24.04
N LEU A 314 -30.70 -13.10 -24.04
CA LEU A 314 -30.71 -14.09 -22.97
C LEU A 314 -29.30 -14.32 -22.42
N SER A 315 -29.19 -14.36 -21.10
CA SER A 315 -27.93 -14.65 -20.40
C SER A 315 -27.41 -16.03 -20.78
N LEU A 316 -26.09 -16.24 -20.69
CA LEU A 316 -25.46 -17.53 -20.97
C LEU A 316 -26.12 -18.68 -20.18
N LYS A 317 -26.52 -18.39 -18.93
CA LYS A 317 -27.21 -19.32 -18.06
C LYS A 317 -28.58 -19.74 -18.61
N GLU A 318 -29.36 -18.80 -19.14
CA GLU A 318 -30.66 -19.08 -19.76
C GLU A 318 -30.52 -19.85 -21.08
N ARG A 319 -29.47 -19.56 -21.87
CA ARG A 319 -29.19 -20.32 -23.11
C ARG A 319 -28.85 -21.78 -22.83
N LEU A 320 -28.05 -22.04 -21.80
CA LEU A 320 -27.69 -23.39 -21.37
C LEU A 320 -28.91 -24.17 -20.83
N LEU A 321 -29.81 -23.48 -20.14
CA LEU A 321 -31.01 -24.10 -19.57
C LEU A 321 -32.03 -24.46 -20.67
N LEU A 322 -32.18 -23.62 -21.69
CA LEU A 322 -32.97 -23.91 -22.88
C LEU A 322 -32.38 -25.05 -23.72
N ALA A 323 -31.06 -25.09 -23.90
CA ALA A 323 -30.40 -26.19 -24.60
C ALA A 323 -30.60 -27.53 -23.87
N LYS A 324 -30.58 -27.51 -22.53
CA LYS A 324 -30.83 -28.70 -21.72
C LYS A 324 -32.30 -29.15 -21.76
N GLN A 325 -33.25 -28.21 -21.80
CA GLN A 325 -34.67 -28.54 -21.98
C GLN A 325 -34.97 -29.13 -23.37
N GLN A 326 -34.35 -28.58 -24.43
CA GLN A 326 -34.54 -29.09 -25.79
C GLN A 326 -33.96 -30.51 -25.98
N GLN A 327 -32.90 -30.85 -25.24
CA GLN A 327 -32.35 -32.21 -25.26
C GLN A 327 -33.21 -33.23 -24.50
N GLN A 328 -34.05 -32.80 -23.55
CA GLN A 328 -34.95 -33.69 -22.80
C GLN A 328 -36.29 -33.93 -23.51
N THR A 329 -36.70 -33.05 -24.43
CA THR A 329 -37.95 -33.22 -25.20
C THR A 329 -37.82 -34.08 -26.45
N ASN A 330 -36.61 -34.53 -26.81
CA ASN A 330 -36.35 -35.35 -27.99
C ASN A 330 -35.98 -36.82 -27.65
N HIS A 331 -36.38 -37.30 -26.47
CA HIS A 331 -36.24 -38.72 -26.08
C HIS A 331 -37.57 -39.35 -25.73
#